data_AF-X1K2N9-F1
#
_entry.id   AF-X1K2N9-F1
#
_cell.length_a   1.000
_cell.length_b   1.000
_cell.length_c   1.000
_cell.angle_alpha   90.00
_cell.angle_beta   90.00
_cell.angle_gamma   90.00
#
_symmetry.space_group_name_H-M   'P 1'
#
loop_
_entity.id
_entity.type
_entity.pdbx_description
1 polymer ?
#
loop_
_entity_poly.entity_id
_entity_poly.type
_entity_poly.pdbx_seq_one_letter_code
_entity_poly.pdbx_strand_id
1 'polypeptide(L)'
;ELVQIHREKEDLKFAVGDIYLGKVKKVMPGLNAAFVDIGFEKDAFLHYLDLGPQFRSVQKYMSLALSKRSKLPGVHKFRREPDIDKDGKIADVLKNGQLVLVQVVKEPISTKGPRLSSEISMAGRNIVLMPFSDKVSISQKIDSADERNRLKRLLLSIKPKNYGIIVRTVAEYKKVATFDSELRALVKKWETAFDKIQDVKSPRLVIRELSRTTAILRDILN
;
A
#
# COMPACT_ATOMS: atom_id res chain seq x y z
N GLU A 1 21.54 -18.61 22.86
CA GLU A 1 20.48 -18.39 21.86
C GLU A 1 21.05 -17.71 20.64
N LEU A 2 20.80 -18.26 19.46
CA LEU A 2 21.35 -17.75 18.20
C LEU A 2 20.48 -16.58 17.74
N VAL A 3 20.96 -15.35 17.97
CA VAL A 3 20.39 -14.13 17.38
C VAL A 3 20.65 -14.19 15.87
N GLN A 4 19.57 -14.15 15.10
CA GLN A 4 19.55 -14.38 13.66
C GLN A 4 20.46 -13.37 12.91
N ILE A 5 21.56 -13.85 12.32
CA ILE A 5 22.49 -13.03 11.52
C ILE A 5 21.87 -12.73 10.16
N HIS A 6 21.55 -11.46 9.92
CA HIS A 6 21.11 -10.95 8.63
C HIS A 6 22.31 -10.37 7.88
N ARG A 7 22.89 -11.13 6.95
CA ARG A 7 23.94 -10.62 6.05
C ARG A 7 23.25 -9.99 4.84
N GLU A 8 23.30 -8.67 4.73
CA GLU A 8 22.73 -7.93 3.60
C GLU A 8 23.49 -8.26 2.29
N LYS A 9 22.74 -8.62 1.25
CA LYS A 9 23.16 -8.43 -0.14
C LYS A 9 22.51 -7.12 -0.62
N GLU A 10 23.25 -6.37 -1.44
CA GLU A 10 22.94 -5.09 -2.07
C GLU A 10 21.44 -4.89 -2.42
N ASP A 11 20.94 -3.67 -2.23
CA ASP A 11 19.66 -3.11 -2.73
C ASP A 11 18.67 -4.18 -3.25
N LEU A 12 17.93 -4.81 -2.33
CA LEU A 12 16.90 -5.78 -2.66
C LEU A 12 15.85 -5.10 -3.54
N LYS A 13 15.95 -5.28 -4.86
CA LYS A 13 14.90 -4.91 -5.80
C LYS A 13 13.67 -5.77 -5.50
N PHE A 14 12.48 -5.17 -5.53
CA PHE A 14 11.20 -5.85 -5.27
C PHE A 14 11.02 -6.32 -3.82
N ALA A 15 11.44 -5.50 -2.86
CA ALA A 15 11.26 -5.78 -1.44
C ALA A 15 9.78 -5.71 -1.06
N VAL A 16 9.38 -6.48 -0.03
CA VAL A 16 8.03 -6.40 0.54
C VAL A 16 7.75 -4.97 0.99
N GLY A 17 6.59 -4.44 0.60
CA GLY A 17 6.17 -3.07 0.86
C GLY A 17 6.46 -2.10 -0.28
N ASP A 18 7.38 -2.43 -1.20
CA ASP A 18 7.65 -1.59 -2.37
C ASP A 18 6.40 -1.46 -3.24
N ILE A 19 6.14 -0.24 -3.71
CA ILE A 19 4.99 0.09 -4.56
C ILE A 19 5.51 0.45 -5.95
N TYR A 20 5.01 -0.27 -6.95
CA TYR A 20 5.37 -0.12 -8.35
C TYR A 20 4.17 0.32 -9.19
N LEU A 21 4.45 1.13 -10.20
CA LEU A 21 3.58 1.30 -11.36
C LEU A 21 3.95 0.18 -12.34
N GLY A 22 3.11 -0.84 -12.40
CA GLY A 22 3.27 -1.99 -13.27
C GLY A 22 2.36 -1.94 -14.49
N LYS A 23 2.59 -2.86 -15.43
CA LYS A 23 1.75 -3.05 -16.62
C LYS A 23 1.16 -4.47 -16.62
N VAL A 24 -0.16 -4.58 -16.71
CA VAL A 24 -0.83 -5.87 -16.86
C VAL A 24 -0.39 -6.51 -18.16
N LYS A 25 0.33 -7.62 -18.10
CA LYS A 25 0.74 -8.39 -19.28
C LYS A 25 -0.36 -9.32 -19.74
N LYS A 26 -0.99 -10.03 -18.80
CA LYS A 26 -1.99 -11.04 -19.10
C LYS A 26 -3.03 -11.16 -17.99
N VAL A 27 -4.29 -11.05 -18.35
CA VAL A 27 -5.42 -11.42 -17.50
C VAL A 27 -5.75 -12.91 -17.69
N MET A 28 -5.94 -13.63 -16.59
CA MET A 28 -6.19 -15.07 -16.54
C MET A 28 -7.52 -15.34 -15.82
N PRO A 29 -8.67 -15.33 -16.53
CA PRO A 29 -9.99 -15.51 -15.91
C PRO A 29 -10.12 -16.80 -15.11
N GLY A 30 -9.53 -17.90 -15.60
CA GLY A 30 -9.56 -19.21 -14.91
C GLY A 30 -8.85 -19.24 -13.56
N LEU A 31 -7.93 -18.29 -13.30
CA LEU A 31 -7.26 -18.13 -12.01
C LEU A 31 -7.82 -16.96 -11.19
N ASN A 32 -8.82 -16.26 -11.73
CA ASN A 32 -9.27 -14.96 -11.25
C ASN A 32 -8.12 -13.99 -10.91
N ALA A 33 -7.09 -13.98 -11.77
CA ALA A 33 -5.84 -13.26 -11.53
C ALA A 33 -5.27 -12.60 -12.79
N ALA A 34 -4.26 -11.76 -12.60
CA ALA A 34 -3.49 -11.12 -13.65
C ALA A 34 -1.98 -11.24 -13.38
N PHE A 35 -1.21 -11.35 -14.46
CA PHE A 35 0.24 -11.23 -14.46
C PHE A 35 0.63 -9.79 -14.79
N VAL A 36 1.44 -9.19 -13.93
CA VAL A 36 1.84 -7.79 -13.98
C VAL A 36 3.36 -7.70 -14.14
N ASP A 37 3.78 -6.92 -15.13
CA ASP A 37 5.17 -6.53 -15.29
C ASP A 37 5.50 -5.38 -14.35
N ILE A 38 6.41 -5.63 -13.43
CA ILE A 38 6.99 -4.62 -12.53
C ILE A 38 8.50 -4.43 -12.78
N GLY A 39 9.06 -5.07 -13.81
CA GLY A 39 10.48 -5.03 -14.15
C GLY A 39 11.33 -6.14 -13.54
N PHE A 40 10.71 -7.15 -12.92
CA PHE A 40 11.37 -8.38 -12.50
C PHE A 40 11.45 -9.38 -13.67
N GLU A 41 12.41 -10.31 -13.64
CA GLU A 41 12.62 -11.30 -14.72
C GLU A 41 11.40 -12.20 -14.95
N LYS A 42 10.60 -12.44 -13.90
CA LYS A 42 9.34 -13.16 -13.95
C LYS A 42 8.18 -12.22 -13.66
N ASP A 43 7.07 -12.44 -14.37
CA ASP A 43 5.88 -11.63 -14.14
C ASP A 43 5.34 -11.85 -12.72
N ALA A 44 4.92 -10.76 -12.10
CA ALA A 44 4.37 -10.76 -10.75
C ALA A 44 2.89 -11.13 -10.79
N PHE A 45 2.42 -11.79 -9.73
CA PHE A 45 1.07 -12.34 -9.66
C PHE A 45 0.14 -11.44 -8.82
N LEU A 46 -1.00 -11.05 -9.39
CA LEU A 46 -2.04 -10.24 -8.74
C LEU A 46 -3.40 -10.96 -8.82
N HIS A 47 -3.93 -11.39 -7.68
CA HIS A 47 -5.25 -12.03 -7.61
C HIS A 47 -6.38 -11.00 -7.45
N TYR A 48 -7.60 -11.33 -7.85
CA TYR A 48 -8.78 -10.44 -7.73
C TYR A 48 -9.00 -9.93 -6.29
N LEU A 49 -8.95 -10.84 -5.32
CA LEU A 49 -9.11 -10.49 -3.91
C LEU A 49 -7.99 -9.58 -3.38
N ASP A 50 -6.84 -9.55 -4.06
CA ASP A 50 -5.73 -8.66 -3.71
C ASP A 50 -5.88 -7.28 -4.38
N LEU A 51 -6.94 -7.00 -5.15
CA LEU A 51 -7.21 -5.65 -5.68
C LEU A 51 -7.68 -4.68 -4.60
N GLY A 52 -8.40 -5.19 -3.60
CA GLY A 52 -9.04 -4.42 -2.55
C GLY A 52 -10.30 -3.66 -3.02
N PRO A 53 -11.23 -3.36 -2.11
CA PRO A 53 -12.50 -2.70 -2.44
C PRO A 53 -12.31 -1.33 -3.11
N GLN A 54 -11.30 -0.57 -2.69
CA GLN A 54 -11.03 0.79 -3.19
C GLN A 54 -10.31 0.84 -4.55
N PHE A 55 -10.12 -0.29 -5.23
CA PHE A 55 -9.33 -0.38 -6.47
C PHE A 55 -9.67 0.70 -7.51
N ARG A 56 -10.97 0.93 -7.76
CA ARG A 56 -11.43 1.95 -8.74
C ARG A 56 -10.99 3.37 -8.38
N SER A 57 -10.98 3.71 -7.08
CA SER A 57 -10.52 5.02 -6.61
C SER A 57 -9.02 5.18 -6.83
N VAL A 58 -8.23 4.16 -6.49
CA VAL A 58 -6.78 4.14 -6.73
C VAL A 58 -6.48 4.28 -8.23
N GLN A 59 -7.17 3.52 -9.06
CA GLN A 59 -6.98 3.53 -10.51
C GLN A 59 -7.30 4.89 -11.12
N LYS A 60 -8.44 5.50 -10.75
CA LYS A 60 -8.81 6.84 -11.23
C LYS A 60 -7.82 7.90 -10.77
N TYR A 61 -7.38 7.85 -9.51
CA TYR A 61 -6.38 8.78 -8.99
C TYR A 61 -5.05 8.67 -9.75
N MET A 62 -4.59 7.44 -10.00
CA MET A 62 -3.39 7.18 -10.80
C MET A 62 -3.55 7.67 -12.25
N SER A 63 -4.70 7.44 -12.90
CA SER A 63 -4.95 7.96 -14.25
C SER A 63 -4.90 9.48 -14.31
N LEU A 64 -5.40 10.18 -13.28
CA LEU A 64 -5.27 11.63 -13.18
C LEU A 64 -3.81 12.05 -12.99
N ALA A 65 -3.05 11.34 -12.17
CA ALA A 65 -1.63 11.63 -11.94
C ALA A 65 -0.77 11.45 -13.21
N LEU A 66 -1.13 10.49 -14.06
CA LEU A 66 -0.50 10.27 -15.37
C LEU A 66 -0.96 11.28 -16.43
N SER A 67 -2.09 11.96 -16.22
CA SER A 67 -2.60 12.94 -17.15
C SER A 67 -1.85 14.27 -16.99
N LYS A 68 -1.23 14.75 -18.06
CA LYS A 68 -0.45 16.03 -18.08
C LYS A 68 -1.31 17.29 -17.90
N ARG A 69 -2.60 17.16 -17.58
CA ARG A 69 -3.60 18.23 -17.75
C ARG A 69 -3.98 18.94 -16.44
N SER A 70 -3.63 18.42 -15.27
CA SER A 70 -4.01 19.07 -14.00
C SER A 70 -3.14 18.65 -12.83
N LYS A 71 -2.97 19.58 -11.87
CA LYS A 71 -2.39 19.27 -10.56
C LYS A 71 -3.27 18.23 -9.85
N LEU A 72 -2.65 17.16 -9.37
CA LEU A 72 -3.33 16.10 -8.65
C LEU A 72 -3.92 16.66 -7.35
N PRO A 73 -5.24 16.49 -7.08
CA PRO A 73 -5.81 16.91 -5.82
C PRO A 73 -5.28 16.02 -4.70
N GLY A 74 -5.10 16.58 -3.49
CA GLY A 74 -4.83 15.74 -2.32
C GLY A 74 -5.96 14.74 -2.09
N VAL A 75 -5.63 13.55 -1.56
CA VAL A 75 -6.59 12.44 -1.44
C VAL A 75 -7.79 12.82 -0.57
N HIS A 76 -7.59 13.69 0.42
CA HIS A 76 -8.65 14.23 1.28
C HIS A 76 -9.73 15.02 0.54
N LYS A 77 -9.43 15.57 -0.65
CA LYS A 77 -10.38 16.27 -1.54
C LYS A 77 -10.88 15.39 -2.69
N PHE A 78 -10.33 14.20 -2.86
CA PHE A 78 -10.66 13.31 -3.97
C PHE A 78 -12.07 12.70 -3.79
N ARG A 79 -12.87 12.71 -4.85
CA ARG A 79 -14.15 11.99 -4.88
C ARG A 79 -13.90 10.52 -5.21
N ARG A 80 -14.12 9.64 -4.23
CA ARG A 80 -13.97 8.19 -4.41
C ARG A 80 -14.97 7.63 -5.40
N GLU A 81 -14.52 6.60 -6.11
CA GLU A 81 -15.36 5.72 -6.92
C GLU A 81 -16.02 4.67 -6.03
N PRO A 82 -17.16 4.09 -6.45
CA PRO A 82 -17.76 2.96 -5.77
C PRO A 82 -16.78 1.79 -5.64
N ASP A 83 -16.87 1.06 -4.53
CA ASP A 83 -16.05 -0.13 -4.30
C ASP A 83 -16.31 -1.19 -5.40
N ILE A 84 -15.30 -2.02 -5.68
CA ILE A 84 -15.48 -3.20 -6.53
C ILE A 84 -16.27 -4.29 -5.77
N ASP A 85 -16.92 -5.17 -6.52
CA ASP A 85 -17.63 -6.32 -5.95
C ASP A 85 -16.62 -7.25 -5.24
N LYS A 86 -16.96 -7.77 -4.07
CA LYS A 86 -16.09 -8.72 -3.35
C LYS A 86 -16.00 -10.08 -4.05
N ASP A 87 -17.04 -10.46 -4.81
CA ASP A 87 -17.16 -11.77 -5.48
C ASP A 87 -16.99 -11.66 -7.01
N GLY A 88 -16.48 -10.52 -7.49
CA GLY A 88 -16.32 -10.25 -8.91
C GLY A 88 -15.17 -11.00 -9.60
N LYS A 89 -14.98 -10.69 -10.88
CA LYS A 89 -13.95 -11.31 -11.72
C LYS A 89 -12.90 -10.30 -12.16
N ILE A 90 -11.65 -10.74 -12.19
CA ILE A 90 -10.50 -9.94 -12.61
C ILE A 90 -10.66 -9.37 -14.02
N ALA A 91 -11.31 -10.10 -14.92
CA ALA A 91 -11.51 -9.71 -16.31
C ALA A 91 -12.47 -8.52 -16.46
N ASP A 92 -13.33 -8.28 -15.47
CA ASP A 92 -14.26 -7.16 -15.46
C ASP A 92 -13.59 -5.87 -14.95
N VAL A 93 -12.43 -5.99 -14.30
CA VAL A 93 -11.75 -4.89 -13.60
C VAL A 93 -10.40 -4.52 -14.23
N LEU A 94 -9.66 -5.50 -14.75
CA LEU A 94 -8.36 -5.31 -15.39
C LEU A 94 -8.38 -5.72 -16.86
N LYS A 95 -7.59 -5.01 -17.67
CA LYS A 95 -7.38 -5.30 -19.10
C LYS A 95 -5.89 -5.50 -19.41
N ASN A 96 -5.59 -6.29 -20.43
CA ASN A 96 -4.22 -6.42 -20.93
C ASN A 96 -3.68 -5.05 -21.36
N GLY A 97 -2.43 -4.76 -20.99
CA GLY A 97 -1.74 -3.50 -21.27
C GLY A 97 -2.08 -2.36 -20.31
N GLN A 98 -3.09 -2.52 -19.43
CA GLN A 98 -3.46 -1.52 -18.44
C GLN A 98 -2.31 -1.28 -17.45
N LEU A 99 -2.04 -0.01 -17.13
CA LEU A 99 -1.17 0.33 -16.00
C LEU A 99 -1.92 0.12 -14.69
N VAL A 100 -1.22 -0.36 -13.67
CA VAL A 100 -1.78 -0.65 -12.36
C VAL A 100 -0.76 -0.36 -11.27
N LEU A 101 -1.21 0.29 -10.20
CA LEU A 101 -0.38 0.53 -9.01
C LEU A 101 -0.46 -0.70 -8.10
N VAL A 102 0.69 -1.29 -7.80
CA VAL A 102 0.78 -2.56 -7.08
C VAL A 102 1.85 -2.50 -6.00
N GLN A 103 1.58 -3.12 -4.86
CA GLN A 103 2.50 -3.29 -3.75
C GLN A 103 2.98 -4.74 -3.67
N VAL A 104 4.28 -4.94 -3.46
CA VAL A 104 4.85 -6.27 -3.24
C VAL A 104 4.44 -6.76 -1.85
N VAL A 105 3.70 -7.87 -1.78
CA VAL A 105 3.28 -8.50 -0.53
C VAL A 105 4.04 -9.78 -0.21
N LYS A 106 4.63 -10.43 -1.23
CA LYS A 106 5.59 -11.52 -1.06
C LYS A 106 6.73 -11.37 -2.05
N GLU A 107 7.95 -11.54 -1.57
CA GLU A 107 9.16 -11.61 -2.38
C GLU A 107 9.07 -12.73 -3.42
N PRO A 108 9.79 -12.62 -4.54
CA PRO A 108 9.89 -13.72 -5.49
C PRO A 108 10.56 -14.93 -4.83
N ILE A 109 10.10 -16.13 -5.15
CA ILE A 109 10.65 -17.38 -4.61
C ILE A 109 11.06 -18.27 -5.78
N SER A 110 12.37 -18.51 -5.90
CA SER A 110 12.95 -19.37 -6.94
C SER A 110 12.47 -18.96 -8.34
N THR A 111 11.62 -19.75 -8.98
CA THR A 111 11.10 -19.52 -10.33
C THR A 111 9.80 -18.72 -10.38
N LYS A 112 9.20 -18.41 -9.24
CA LYS A 112 7.93 -17.67 -9.15
C LYS A 112 8.20 -16.18 -8.92
N GLY A 113 7.55 -15.34 -9.72
CA GLY A 113 7.56 -13.90 -9.53
C GLY A 113 6.91 -13.47 -8.21
N PRO A 114 7.05 -12.19 -7.82
CA PRO A 114 6.50 -11.66 -6.58
C PRO A 114 4.96 -11.75 -6.55
N ARG A 115 4.39 -11.86 -5.34
CA ARG A 115 2.93 -11.67 -5.16
C ARG A 115 2.66 -10.20 -4.90
N LEU A 116 1.60 -9.69 -5.53
CA LEU A 116 1.20 -8.30 -5.47
C LEU A 116 -0.16 -8.11 -4.80
N SER A 117 -0.39 -6.89 -4.33
CA SER A 117 -1.68 -6.34 -3.95
C SER A 117 -1.87 -4.96 -4.57
N SER A 118 -3.08 -4.59 -4.96
CA SER A 118 -3.45 -3.20 -5.27
C SER A 118 -4.18 -2.51 -4.11
N GLU A 119 -4.38 -3.21 -2.98
CA GLU A 119 -4.77 -2.62 -1.71
C GLU A 119 -3.53 -1.99 -1.05
N ILE A 120 -3.21 -0.77 -1.46
CA ILE A 120 -1.97 -0.11 -1.08
C ILE A 120 -2.01 0.35 0.38
N SER A 121 -0.94 0.06 1.11
CA SER A 121 -0.75 0.50 2.49
C SER A 121 0.69 0.98 2.73
N MET A 122 0.88 1.88 3.70
CA MET A 122 2.21 2.33 4.11
C MET A 122 2.38 2.18 5.61
N ALA A 123 3.31 1.33 6.01
CA ALA A 123 3.54 1.00 7.40
C ALA A 123 4.50 2.00 8.07
N GLY A 124 3.96 2.77 9.02
CA GLY A 124 4.73 3.48 10.02
C GLY A 124 5.04 2.61 11.24
N ARG A 125 5.65 3.22 12.25
CA ARG A 125 5.96 2.58 13.53
C ARG A 125 4.71 2.29 14.35
N ASN A 126 3.83 3.27 14.52
CA ASN A 126 2.65 3.13 15.37
C ASN A 126 1.38 2.89 14.55
N ILE A 127 1.35 3.33 13.28
CA ILE A 127 0.17 3.23 12.43
C ILE A 127 0.51 2.72 11.03
N VAL A 128 -0.47 2.12 10.36
CA VAL A 128 -0.44 1.82 8.92
C VAL A 128 -1.45 2.73 8.24
N LEU A 129 -1.02 3.49 7.23
CA LEU A 129 -1.86 4.38 6.45
C LEU A 129 -2.39 3.66 5.21
N MET A 130 -3.71 3.76 4.96
CA MET A 130 -4.38 3.19 3.79
C MET A 130 -5.10 4.30 3.00
N PRO A 131 -4.57 4.76 1.86
CA PRO A 131 -5.25 5.75 1.02
C PRO A 131 -6.62 5.26 0.53
N PHE A 132 -7.56 6.17 0.32
CA PHE A 132 -8.94 5.94 -0.14
C PHE A 132 -9.85 5.10 0.77
N SER A 133 -9.37 4.63 1.91
CA SER A 133 -10.21 4.07 2.98
C SER A 133 -10.68 5.16 3.94
N ASP A 134 -11.71 4.91 4.75
CA ASP A 134 -12.14 5.82 5.84
C ASP A 134 -12.15 5.14 7.21
N LYS A 135 -11.67 3.90 7.28
CA LYS A 135 -11.77 3.06 8.48
C LYS A 135 -10.61 3.32 9.42
N VAL A 136 -10.90 3.34 10.73
CA VAL A 136 -9.89 3.23 11.79
C VAL A 136 -10.05 1.89 12.47
N SER A 137 -9.04 1.04 12.34
CA SER A 137 -8.98 -0.31 12.92
C SER A 137 -7.83 -0.38 13.92
N ILE A 138 -7.98 -1.17 14.98
CA ILE A 138 -6.97 -1.30 16.04
C ILE A 138 -6.49 -2.73 16.09
N SER A 139 -5.18 -2.93 16.30
CA SER A 139 -4.55 -4.24 16.47
C SER A 139 -5.34 -5.10 17.46
N GLN A 140 -5.60 -6.35 17.09
CA GLN A 140 -6.28 -7.30 17.95
C GLN A 140 -5.48 -7.59 19.23
N LYS A 141 -4.16 -7.40 19.21
CA LYS A 141 -3.24 -7.64 20.33
C LYS A 141 -3.24 -6.57 21.43
N ILE A 142 -3.98 -5.46 21.29
CA ILE A 142 -4.11 -4.44 22.34
C ILE A 142 -5.32 -4.82 23.20
N ASP A 143 -5.16 -5.56 24.28
CA ASP A 143 -6.29 -6.20 24.96
C ASP A 143 -7.29 -5.22 25.59
N SER A 144 -6.78 -4.15 26.22
CA SER A 144 -7.60 -3.17 26.94
C SER A 144 -8.64 -2.49 26.04
N ALA A 145 -9.93 -2.72 26.33
CA ALA A 145 -11.04 -2.10 25.61
C ALA A 145 -11.02 -0.56 25.75
N ASP A 146 -10.65 -0.05 26.91
CA ASP A 146 -10.54 1.40 27.16
C ASP A 146 -9.45 2.02 26.30
N GLU A 147 -8.31 1.35 26.19
CA GLU A 147 -7.20 1.82 25.36
C GLU A 147 -7.55 1.76 23.87
N ARG A 148 -8.21 0.68 23.42
CA ARG A 148 -8.74 0.62 22.05
C ARG A 148 -9.68 1.81 21.80
N ASN A 149 -10.61 2.09 22.70
CA ASN A 149 -11.54 3.20 22.56
C ASN A 149 -10.83 4.56 22.54
N ARG A 150 -9.83 4.75 23.41
CA ARG A 150 -8.99 5.97 23.46
C ARG A 150 -8.26 6.20 22.14
N LEU A 151 -7.53 5.19 21.66
CA LEU A 151 -6.78 5.25 20.39
C LEU A 151 -7.69 5.52 19.20
N LYS A 152 -8.87 4.87 19.16
CA LYS A 152 -9.86 5.07 18.09
C LYS A 152 -10.34 6.52 18.06
N ARG A 153 -10.75 7.07 19.20
CA ARG A 153 -11.23 8.46 19.31
C ARG A 153 -10.15 9.46 18.92
N LEU A 154 -8.93 9.27 19.42
CA LEU A 154 -7.79 10.11 19.12
C LEU A 154 -7.53 10.14 17.62
N LEU A 155 -7.39 8.98 16.98
CA LEU A 155 -7.06 8.93 15.55
C LEU A 155 -8.20 9.42 14.67
N LEU A 156 -9.45 9.14 15.02
CA LEU A 156 -10.60 9.71 14.31
C LEU A 156 -10.59 11.24 14.32
N SER A 157 -10.10 11.87 15.39
CA SER A 157 -10.04 13.34 15.49
C SER A 157 -8.98 14.00 14.60
N ILE A 158 -7.90 13.27 14.25
CA ILE A 158 -6.78 13.82 13.45
C ILE A 158 -6.69 13.25 12.03
N LYS A 159 -7.40 12.15 11.75
CA LYS A 159 -7.38 11.45 10.46
C LYS A 159 -7.99 12.33 9.35
N PRO A 160 -7.27 12.62 8.26
CA PRO A 160 -7.87 13.26 7.10
C PRO A 160 -8.95 12.38 6.46
N LYS A 161 -9.88 13.02 5.74
CA LYS A 161 -10.87 12.32 4.92
C LYS A 161 -10.17 11.41 3.89
N ASN A 162 -10.80 10.29 3.53
CA ASN A 162 -10.29 9.33 2.54
C ASN A 162 -8.94 8.71 2.89
N TYR A 163 -8.53 8.70 4.16
CA TYR A 163 -7.45 7.86 4.64
C TYR A 163 -7.96 6.91 5.71
N GLY A 164 -7.63 5.63 5.60
CA GLY A 164 -7.81 4.65 6.65
C GLY A 164 -6.54 4.50 7.48
N ILE A 165 -6.70 4.07 8.72
CA ILE A 165 -5.60 3.85 9.67
C ILE A 165 -5.77 2.50 10.34
N ILE A 166 -4.70 1.70 10.38
CA ILE A 166 -4.59 0.56 11.29
C ILE A 166 -3.61 0.91 12.40
N VAL A 167 -4.05 0.80 13.65
CA VAL A 167 -3.23 1.05 14.84
C VAL A 167 -2.44 -0.20 15.20
N ARG A 168 -1.12 -0.10 15.29
CA ARG A 168 -0.22 -1.20 15.63
C ARG A 168 -0.10 -1.35 17.15
N THR A 169 0.35 -2.51 17.64
CA THR A 169 0.47 -2.77 19.07
C THR A 169 1.39 -1.77 19.79
N VAL A 170 2.49 -1.35 19.15
CA VAL A 170 3.46 -0.35 19.66
C VAL A 170 2.85 1.02 19.98
N ALA A 171 1.66 1.28 19.44
CA ALA A 171 0.92 2.52 19.63
C ALA A 171 0.28 2.65 21.03
N GLU A 172 0.25 1.58 21.81
CA GLU A 172 -0.36 1.57 23.14
C GLU A 172 0.22 2.69 24.01
N TYR A 173 -0.66 3.42 24.69
CA TYR A 173 -0.35 4.55 25.58
C TYR A 173 0.37 5.74 24.93
N LYS A 174 0.56 5.75 23.60
CA LYS A 174 1.16 6.90 22.90
C LYS A 174 0.22 8.11 22.89
N LYS A 175 0.84 9.29 22.83
CA LYS A 175 0.16 10.60 22.81
C LYS A 175 -0.21 11.02 21.39
N VAL A 176 -1.18 11.93 21.26
CA VAL A 176 -1.68 12.42 19.97
C VAL A 176 -0.58 13.02 19.08
N ALA A 177 0.38 13.72 19.67
CA ALA A 177 1.48 14.34 18.95
C ALA A 177 2.34 13.32 18.16
N THR A 178 2.53 12.12 18.70
CA THR A 178 3.25 11.03 18.01
C THR A 178 2.50 10.62 16.75
N PHE A 179 1.18 10.44 16.86
CA PHE A 179 0.34 10.05 15.74
C PHE A 179 0.19 11.15 14.69
N ASP A 180 0.01 12.41 15.10
CA ASP A 180 -0.13 13.54 14.16
C ASP A 180 1.13 13.71 13.31
N SER A 181 2.32 13.69 13.94
CA SER A 181 3.58 13.79 13.20
C SER A 181 3.78 12.63 12.22
N GLU A 182 3.52 11.39 12.67
CA GLU A 182 3.66 10.20 11.83
C GLU A 182 2.65 10.18 10.68
N LEU A 183 1.40 10.53 10.95
CA LEU A 183 0.33 10.61 9.97
C LEU A 183 0.62 11.65 8.89
N ARG A 184 1.09 12.85 9.28
CA ARG A 184 1.52 13.88 8.33
C ARG A 184 2.66 13.40 7.44
N ALA A 185 3.65 12.71 8.02
CA ALA A 185 4.78 12.17 7.26
C ALA A 185 4.33 11.11 6.24
N LEU A 186 3.44 10.18 6.63
CA LEU A 186 2.90 9.17 5.75
C LEU A 186 2.02 9.78 4.65
N VAL A 187 1.12 10.71 4.98
CA VAL A 187 0.27 11.40 3.99
C VAL A 187 1.13 12.16 2.99
N LYS A 188 2.14 12.90 3.46
CA LYS A 188 3.09 13.60 2.58
C LYS A 188 3.82 12.62 1.66
N LYS A 189 4.35 11.51 2.21
CA LYS A 189 5.03 10.46 1.43
C LYS A 189 4.14 9.95 0.30
N TRP A 190 2.86 9.69 0.58
CA TRP A 190 1.89 9.28 -0.44
C TRP A 190 1.70 10.34 -1.52
N GLU A 191 1.34 11.56 -1.12
CA GLU A 191 0.94 12.60 -2.06
C GLU A 191 2.09 13.01 -2.98
N THR A 192 3.33 13.06 -2.46
CA THR A 192 4.51 13.38 -3.27
C THR A 192 5.01 12.22 -4.14
N ALA A 193 4.57 10.98 -3.89
CA ALA A 193 5.03 9.83 -4.67
C ALA A 193 4.57 9.86 -6.13
N PHE A 194 3.52 10.63 -6.41
CA PHE A 194 2.97 10.81 -7.76
C PHE A 194 3.52 12.05 -8.46
N ASP A 195 4.37 12.83 -7.78
CA ASP A 195 5.01 13.99 -8.40
C ASP A 195 5.90 13.51 -9.56
N LYS A 196 5.70 14.12 -10.74
CA LYS A 196 6.44 13.79 -11.97
C LYS A 196 6.29 12.35 -12.47
N ILE A 197 5.25 11.62 -12.04
CA ILE A 197 5.00 10.24 -12.52
C ILE A 197 4.73 10.18 -14.04
N GLN A 198 4.24 11.29 -14.61
CA GLN A 198 3.95 11.46 -16.03
C GLN A 198 5.18 11.40 -16.97
N ASP A 199 6.38 11.63 -16.44
CA ASP A 199 7.60 11.80 -17.24
C ASP A 199 8.38 10.49 -17.40
N VAL A 200 7.86 9.37 -16.87
CA VAL A 200 8.64 8.13 -16.74
C VAL A 200 7.90 6.91 -17.26
N LYS A 201 8.63 6.06 -18.00
CA LYS A 201 8.11 4.80 -18.54
C LYS A 201 7.89 3.77 -17.43
N SER A 202 6.77 3.05 -17.53
CA SER A 202 6.49 1.82 -16.77
C SER A 202 7.32 0.65 -17.33
N PRO A 203 7.73 -0.33 -16.50
CA PRO A 203 7.52 -0.40 -15.06
C PRO A 203 8.43 0.51 -14.24
N ARG A 204 7.94 1.04 -13.13
CA ARG A 204 8.69 1.97 -12.26
C ARG A 204 8.36 1.77 -10.79
N LEU A 205 9.38 1.88 -9.93
CA LEU A 205 9.20 2.05 -8.49
C LEU A 205 8.62 3.45 -8.19
N VAL A 206 7.49 3.47 -7.48
CA VAL A 206 6.77 4.68 -7.06
C VAL A 206 7.12 5.01 -5.61
N ILE A 207 7.09 4.02 -4.72
CA ILE A 207 7.47 4.18 -3.31
C ILE A 207 8.35 3.00 -2.90
N ARG A 208 9.53 3.30 -2.33
CA ARG A 208 10.36 2.31 -1.65
C ARG A 208 9.87 2.12 -0.20
N GLU A 209 9.84 0.88 0.25
CA GLU A 209 9.73 0.56 1.68
C GLU A 209 10.99 0.99 2.45
N LEU A 210 10.90 1.11 3.78
CA LEU A 210 12.09 1.32 4.60
C LEU A 210 13.11 0.21 4.37
N SER A 211 14.40 0.52 4.55
CA SER A 211 15.45 -0.51 4.44
C SER A 211 15.12 -1.70 5.33
N ARG A 212 15.48 -2.92 4.90
CA ARG A 212 15.10 -4.16 5.59
C ARG A 212 15.46 -4.12 7.08
N THR A 213 16.64 -3.61 7.42
CA THR A 213 17.07 -3.40 8.80
C THR A 213 16.13 -2.45 9.56
N THR A 214 15.71 -1.34 8.96
CA THR A 214 14.77 -0.40 9.57
C THR A 214 13.35 -0.98 9.68
N ALA A 215 12.89 -1.73 8.67
CA ALA A 215 11.60 -2.41 8.68
C ALA A 215 11.57 -3.50 9.76
N ILE A 216 12.64 -4.28 9.89
CA ILE A 216 12.82 -5.28 10.96
C ILE A 216 12.83 -4.58 12.32
N LEU A 217 13.61 -3.52 12.50
CA LEU A 217 13.63 -2.76 13.77
C LEU A 217 12.24 -2.21 14.10
N ARG A 218 11.52 -1.67 13.11
CA ARG A 218 10.13 -1.21 13.26
C ARG A 218 9.18 -2.33 13.70
N ASP A 219 9.40 -3.55 13.22
CA ASP A 219 8.49 -4.68 13.42
C ASP A 219 8.87 -5.54 14.64
N ILE A 220 10.15 -5.55 15.06
CA ILE A 220 10.68 -6.25 16.24
C ILE A 220 10.59 -5.40 17.51
N LEU A 221 10.88 -4.10 17.43
CA LEU A 221 10.80 -3.19 18.58
C LEU A 221 9.33 -2.84 18.84
N ASN A 222 8.61 -3.83 19.41
CA ASN A 222 7.28 -3.63 19.96
C ASN A 222 7.32 -2.76 21.22
#